data_AF-D1CEP6-F1
#
_entry.id   AF-D1CEP6-F1
#
_cell.length_a   1.000
_cell.length_b   1.000
_cell.length_c   1.000
_cell.angle_alpha   90.00
_cell.angle_beta   90.00
_cell.angle_gamma   90.00
#
_symmetry.space_group_name_H-M   'P 1'
#
loop_
_entity.id
_entity.type
_entity.pdbx_description
1 polymer ?
#
loop_
_entity_poly.entity_id
_entity_poly.type
_entity_poly.pdbx_seq_one_letter_code
_entity_poly.pdbx_strand_id
1 'polypeptide(L)'
;MLPDLRILSVAFVVILAQAVLGFTIGIWLPTVVAAPLTLIALFLWMTLPPGLNTFWVRHLTGDFSGCCSLNTDIAPSAIAGSILLALSFLVASLILLTQRIGLIRISASLLIAIAGFTLGASLVRGLGPEPLVPRNPKLLVCSNQWPKVCVWPEHKSRLNEVSEIARRAATAWKSTGINVPNTFSEYSSLQRNENSFGFSILANRVIITNSMAYSMLPPTPDCPEDKPWLGGENQEYLNAWLDEVAGLTPNQISSVFSPDVLQTVARVRHMSISEQRAWYERNFRMAQRCASISHR
;
A
#
# COMPACT_ATOMS: atom_id res chain seq x y z
N MET A 1 10.09 -4.62 0.55
CA MET A 1 9.88 -3.19 0.23
C MET A 1 11.08 -2.45 0.76
N LEU A 2 11.89 -1.83 -0.11
CA LEU A 2 12.84 -0.84 0.39
C LEU A 2 12.00 0.30 0.97
N PRO A 3 12.24 0.74 2.22
CA PRO A 3 11.50 1.85 2.78
C PRO A 3 11.73 3.08 1.91
N ASP A 4 10.64 3.77 1.53
CA ASP A 4 10.74 5.00 0.75
C ASP A 4 11.68 5.97 1.47
N LEU A 5 12.71 6.44 0.77
CA LEU A 5 13.71 7.37 1.30
C LEU A 5 13.04 8.62 1.88
N ARG A 6 11.88 9.03 1.35
CA ARG A 6 11.08 10.14 1.86
C ARG A 6 10.57 9.84 3.27
N ILE A 7 9.99 8.64 3.48
CA ILE A 7 9.47 8.21 4.78
C ILE A 7 10.62 8.09 5.79
N LEU A 8 11.75 7.51 5.38
CA LEU A 8 12.95 7.45 6.22
C LEU A 8 13.44 8.86 6.61
N SER A 9 13.43 9.80 5.68
CA SER A 9 13.84 11.18 5.93
C SER A 9 12.89 11.85 6.93
N VAL A 10 11.58 11.68 6.77
CA VAL A 10 10.58 12.18 7.74
C VAL A 10 10.83 11.57 9.12
N ALA A 11 10.94 10.25 9.20
CA ALA A 11 11.15 9.55 10.46
C ALA A 11 12.43 10.02 11.16
N PHE A 12 13.55 10.13 10.42
CA PHE A 12 14.82 10.62 10.96
C PHE A 12 14.70 12.05 11.52
N VAL A 13 14.10 12.97 10.75
CA VAL A 13 13.94 14.37 11.17
C VAL A 13 13.01 14.49 12.38
N VAL A 14 11.90 13.74 12.40
CA VAL A 14 10.97 13.73 13.53
C VAL A 14 11.65 13.18 14.79
N ILE A 15 12.34 12.04 14.70
CA ILE A 15 13.07 11.45 15.83
C ILE A 15 14.11 12.42 16.37
N LEU A 16 14.90 13.03 15.47
CA LEU A 16 15.93 14.01 15.86
C LEU A 16 15.32 15.23 16.56
N ALA A 17 14.24 15.78 15.99
CA ALA A 17 13.54 16.93 16.59
C ALA A 17 13.01 16.60 17.99
N GLN A 18 12.37 15.44 18.16
CA GLN A 18 11.82 15.02 19.45
C GLN A 18 12.92 14.72 20.48
N ALA A 19 14.04 14.12 20.07
CA ALA A 19 15.17 13.86 20.94
C ALA A 19 15.80 15.18 21.46
N VAL A 20 16.01 16.15 20.57
CA VAL A 20 16.57 17.46 20.95
C VAL A 20 15.59 18.26 21.80
N LEU A 21 14.28 18.19 21.50
CA LEU A 21 13.25 18.82 22.32
C LEU A 21 13.22 18.24 23.74
N GLY A 22 13.23 16.90 23.87
CA GLY A 22 13.29 16.22 25.16
C GLY A 22 14.56 16.55 25.95
N PHE A 23 15.72 16.57 25.28
CA PHE A 23 16.99 16.98 25.88
C PHE A 23 16.94 18.43 26.38
N THR A 24 16.38 19.33 25.58
CA THR A 24 16.20 20.74 25.96
C THR A 24 15.35 20.82 27.22
N ILE A 25 14.19 20.16 27.26
CA ILE A 25 13.30 20.13 28.43
C ILE A 25 14.04 19.59 29.68
N GLY A 26 14.88 18.57 29.52
CA GLY A 26 15.68 17.98 30.61
C GLY A 26 16.76 18.90 31.20
N ILE A 27 17.19 19.94 30.48
CA ILE A 27 18.11 20.96 31.03
C ILE A 27 17.37 21.94 31.94
N TRP A 28 16.08 22.17 31.69
CA TRP A 28 15.28 23.20 32.36
C TRP A 28 14.46 22.69 33.54
N LEU A 29 14.09 21.42 33.52
CA LEU A 29 13.25 20.77 34.53
C LEU A 29 14.05 19.69 35.27
N PRO A 30 13.74 19.42 36.55
CA PRO A 30 14.30 18.27 37.25
C PRO A 30 14.02 16.98 36.47
N THR A 31 15.02 16.09 36.34
CA THR A 31 14.93 14.84 35.57
C THR A 31 13.71 13.99 35.97
N VAL A 32 13.36 13.99 37.26
CA VAL A 32 12.20 13.28 37.84
C VAL A 32 10.87 13.72 37.21
N VAL A 33 10.79 14.96 36.74
CA VAL A 33 9.58 15.55 36.12
C VAL A 33 9.71 15.59 34.60
N ALA A 34 10.90 15.90 34.08
CA ALA A 34 11.13 16.05 32.64
C ALA A 34 10.88 14.74 31.86
N ALA A 35 11.41 13.62 32.35
CA ALA A 35 11.27 12.32 31.69
C ALA A 35 9.81 11.85 31.56
N PRO A 36 8.98 11.82 32.62
CA PRO A 36 7.58 11.40 32.48
C PRO A 36 6.77 12.39 31.65
N LEU A 37 6.98 13.71 31.78
CA LEU A 37 6.21 14.69 31.00
C LEU A 37 6.50 14.58 29.50
N THR A 38 7.76 14.45 29.11
CA THR A 38 8.13 14.30 27.70
C THR A 38 7.57 13.00 27.12
N LEU A 39 7.64 11.90 27.86
CA LEU A 39 7.05 10.63 27.44
C LEU A 39 5.53 10.73 27.26
N ILE A 40 4.82 11.32 28.22
CA ILE A 40 3.37 11.53 28.14
C ILE A 40 3.03 12.43 26.96
N ALA A 41 3.74 13.54 26.76
CA ALA A 41 3.51 14.46 25.66
C ALA A 41 3.72 13.78 24.29
N LEU A 42 4.79 13.01 24.12
CA LEU A 42 5.07 12.23 22.91
C LEU A 42 4.00 11.17 22.66
N PHE A 43 3.61 10.44 23.71
CA PHE A 43 2.56 9.42 23.62
C PHE A 43 1.24 10.05 23.18
N LEU A 44 0.81 11.14 23.82
CA LEU A 44 -0.41 11.85 23.46
C LEU A 44 -0.33 12.43 22.04
N TRP A 45 0.83 12.96 21.64
CA TRP A 45 1.03 13.48 20.28
C TRP A 45 0.92 12.40 19.20
N MET A 46 1.34 11.17 19.48
CA MET A 46 1.22 10.06 18.51
C MET A 46 -0.15 9.40 18.53
N THR A 47 -0.81 9.34 19.70
CA THR A 47 -2.06 8.57 19.87
C THR A 47 -3.34 9.38 19.75
N LEU A 48 -3.33 10.66 20.14
CA LEU A 48 -4.53 11.50 20.04
C LEU A 48 -4.90 11.84 18.60
N PRO A 49 -3.99 12.24 17.69
CA PRO A 49 -4.39 12.69 16.36
C PRO A 49 -5.15 11.65 15.53
N PRO A 50 -4.82 10.34 15.56
CA PRO A 50 -5.64 9.32 14.92
C PRO A 50 -7.08 9.24 15.47
N GLY A 51 -7.26 9.50 16.77
CA GLY A 51 -8.57 9.48 17.43
C GLY A 51 -9.43 10.74 17.22
N LEU A 52 -8.89 11.79 16.60
CA LEU A 52 -9.64 13.02 16.31
C LEU A 52 -10.31 12.94 14.94
N ASN A 53 -11.52 13.49 14.85
CA ASN A 53 -12.22 13.74 13.57
C ASN A 53 -11.52 14.82 12.72
N THR A 54 -10.51 15.49 13.27
CA THR A 54 -9.72 16.52 12.61
C THR A 54 -8.53 15.88 11.89
N PHE A 55 -8.76 15.46 10.65
CA PHE A 55 -7.82 14.65 9.87
C PHE A 55 -6.48 15.31 9.52
N TRP A 56 -6.37 16.63 9.59
CA TRP A 56 -5.11 17.28 9.24
C TRP A 56 -4.06 17.17 10.36
N VAL A 57 -4.46 16.98 11.62
CA VAL A 57 -3.53 16.92 12.76
C VAL A 57 -2.68 15.65 12.69
N ARG A 58 -3.28 14.52 12.32
CA ARG A 58 -2.55 13.24 12.15
C ARG A 58 -1.45 13.32 11.09
N HIS A 59 -1.65 14.10 10.02
CA HIS A 59 -0.65 14.21 8.94
C HIS A 59 0.63 14.92 9.40
N LEU A 60 0.58 15.70 10.48
CA LEU A 60 1.74 16.41 11.05
C LEU A 60 2.62 15.53 11.93
N THR A 61 2.14 14.38 12.41
CA THR A 61 2.93 13.49 13.26
C THR A 61 4.04 12.78 12.47
N GLY A 62 3.89 12.71 11.14
CA GLY A 62 4.75 11.91 10.27
C GLY A 62 4.42 10.42 10.31
N ASP A 63 3.37 10.01 11.02
CA ASP A 63 2.84 8.66 10.95
C ASP A 63 1.94 8.51 9.72
N PHE A 64 2.40 7.73 8.75
CA PHE A 64 1.66 7.40 7.53
C PHE A 64 1.17 5.96 7.57
N SER A 65 0.76 5.49 8.75
CA SER A 65 0.11 4.20 8.96
C SER A 65 -1.14 4.09 8.07
N GLY A 66 -1.13 3.12 7.15
CA GLY A 66 -2.19 2.95 6.14
C GLY A 66 -1.78 3.29 4.69
N CYS A 67 -0.62 3.91 4.48
CA CYS A 67 -0.06 3.99 3.12
C CYS A 67 0.69 2.69 2.76
N CYS A 68 0.64 2.18 1.53
CA CYS A 68 0.00 2.69 0.33
C CYS A 68 -0.61 1.52 -0.47
N SER A 69 -1.78 1.72 -1.07
CA SER A 69 -2.27 0.81 -2.12
C SER A 69 -1.49 1.04 -3.43
N LEU A 70 -1.55 0.08 -4.36
CA LEU A 70 -0.78 0.08 -5.63
C LEU A 70 -0.92 1.38 -6.45
N ASN A 71 -2.05 2.09 -6.30
CA ASN A 71 -2.42 3.26 -7.11
C ASN A 71 -2.19 4.60 -6.42
N THR A 72 -1.77 4.60 -5.15
CA THR A 72 -1.70 5.81 -4.32
C THR A 72 -0.28 6.06 -3.84
N ASP A 73 0.12 7.32 -3.82
CA ASP A 73 1.37 7.79 -3.21
C ASP A 73 1.04 8.74 -2.04
N ILE A 74 2.00 8.96 -1.15
CA ILE A 74 1.85 9.94 -0.08
C ILE A 74 1.81 11.34 -0.70
N ALA A 75 0.82 12.14 -0.28
CA ALA A 75 0.71 13.53 -0.64
C ALA A 75 2.01 14.28 -0.29
N PRO A 76 2.70 14.93 -1.25
CA PRO A 76 3.92 15.68 -0.96
C PRO A 76 3.73 16.76 0.10
N SER A 77 2.52 17.32 0.21
CA SER A 77 2.16 18.30 1.24
C SER A 77 2.14 17.70 2.65
N ALA A 78 1.81 16.42 2.81
CA ALA A 78 1.88 15.73 4.10
C ALA A 78 3.33 15.57 4.57
N ILE A 79 4.21 15.13 3.66
CA ILE A 79 5.66 15.02 3.91
C ILE A 79 6.26 16.41 4.25
N ALA A 80 5.93 17.42 3.45
CA ALA A 80 6.42 18.78 3.68
C ALA A 80 5.90 19.36 5.01
N GLY A 81 4.62 19.15 5.32
CA GLY A 81 4.00 19.61 6.56
C GLY A 81 4.63 18.98 7.81
N SER A 82 4.86 17.67 7.81
CA SER A 82 5.49 16.97 8.94
C SER A 82 6.95 17.37 9.13
N ILE A 83 7.73 17.47 8.04
CA ILE A 83 9.13 17.91 8.09
C ILE A 83 9.22 19.35 8.59
N LEU A 84 8.35 20.25 8.10
CA LEU A 84 8.36 21.65 8.50
C LEU A 84 8.08 21.82 10.00
N LEU A 85 7.09 21.08 10.53
CA LEU A 85 6.81 21.08 11.96
C LEU A 85 8.01 20.55 12.76
N ALA A 86 8.56 19.40 12.38
CA ALA A 86 9.70 18.80 13.07
C ALA A 86 10.93 19.72 13.06
N LEU A 87 11.27 20.32 11.92
CA LEU A 87 12.35 21.30 11.81
C LEU A 87 12.10 22.55 12.66
N SER A 88 10.85 23.02 12.75
CA SER A 88 10.53 24.18 13.59
C SER A 88 10.76 23.89 15.07
N PHE A 89 10.41 22.70 15.56
CA PHE A 89 10.70 22.28 16.93
C PHE A 89 12.19 22.07 17.17
N LEU A 90 12.91 21.51 16.19
CA LEU A 90 14.36 21.37 16.27
C LEU A 90 15.04 22.74 16.40
N VAL A 91 14.71 23.69 15.51
CA VAL A 91 15.29 25.05 15.53
C VAL A 91 14.91 25.79 16.81
N ALA A 92 13.65 25.72 17.24
CA ALA A 92 13.21 26.33 18.50
C ALA A 92 14.00 25.75 19.70
N SER A 93 14.21 24.44 19.73
CA SER A 93 14.99 23.77 20.79
C SER A 93 16.45 24.21 20.78
N LEU A 94 17.09 24.27 19.59
CA LEU A 94 18.47 24.72 19.45
C LEU A 94 18.67 26.17 19.92
N ILE A 95 17.71 27.06 19.66
CA ILE A 95 17.76 28.44 20.16
C ILE A 95 17.76 28.47 21.69
N LEU A 96 16.95 27.62 22.33
CA LEU A 96 16.84 27.51 23.79
C LEU A 96 18.07 26.86 24.46
N LEU A 97 18.85 26.06 23.72
CA LEU A 97 20.07 25.41 24.24
C LEU A 97 21.28 26.36 24.37
N THR A 98 21.18 27.59 23.88
CA THR A 98 22.30 28.54 23.91
C THR A 98 22.47 29.18 25.31
N GLN A 99 23.72 29.38 25.77
CA GLN A 99 24.10 29.67 27.17
C GLN A 99 23.41 30.85 27.89
N ARG A 100 22.77 31.80 27.18
CA ARG A 100 22.07 32.93 27.80
C ARG A 100 20.62 32.98 27.33
N ILE A 101 19.71 32.51 28.16
CA ILE A 101 18.29 32.54 27.84
C ILE A 101 17.66 33.80 28.42
N GLY A 102 17.02 34.56 27.56
CA GLY A 102 16.25 35.75 27.91
C GLY A 102 14.90 35.74 27.20
N LEU A 103 14.00 36.62 27.64
CA LEU A 103 12.62 36.72 27.14
C LEU A 103 12.52 36.78 25.60
N ILE A 104 13.47 37.46 24.95
CA ILE A 104 13.52 37.56 23.48
C ILE A 104 13.70 36.19 22.83
N ARG A 105 14.54 35.31 23.39
CA ARG A 105 14.80 33.98 22.82
C ARG A 105 13.65 33.03 23.06
N ILE A 106 13.03 33.10 24.24
CA ILE A 106 11.80 32.33 24.53
C ILE A 106 10.71 32.73 23.54
N SER A 107 10.50 34.04 23.35
CA SER A 107 9.52 34.59 22.41
C SER A 107 9.83 34.15 20.97
N ALA A 108 11.09 34.26 20.53
CA ALA A 108 11.51 33.82 19.20
C ALA A 108 11.29 32.32 18.97
N SER A 109 11.64 31.50 19.96
CA SER A 109 11.46 30.03 19.89
C SER A 109 9.99 29.66 19.79
N LEU A 110 9.14 30.32 20.59
CA LEU A 110 7.69 30.13 20.55
C LEU A 110 7.10 30.58 19.20
N LEU A 111 7.53 31.72 18.68
CA LEU A 111 7.10 32.21 17.37
C LEU A 111 7.50 31.25 16.25
N ILE A 112 8.70 30.68 16.27
CA ILE A 112 9.16 29.70 15.28
C ILE A 112 8.32 28.42 15.35
N ALA A 113 8.05 27.91 16.55
CA ALA A 113 7.22 26.72 16.74
C ALA A 113 5.78 26.96 16.24
N ILE A 114 5.18 28.11 16.58
CA ILE A 114 3.83 28.48 16.12
C ILE A 114 3.80 28.68 14.61
N ALA A 115 4.81 29.33 14.02
CA ALA A 115 4.93 29.51 12.58
C ALA A 115 5.05 28.17 11.85
N GLY A 116 5.90 27.26 12.34
CA GLY A 116 6.04 25.91 11.77
C GLY A 116 4.75 25.11 11.85
N PHE A 117 4.05 25.16 12.99
CA PHE A 117 2.75 24.51 13.17
C PHE A 117 1.68 25.07 12.23
N THR A 118 1.54 26.40 12.14
CA THR A 118 0.52 27.04 11.30
C THR A 118 0.79 26.84 9.81
N LEU A 119 2.04 26.97 9.38
CA LEU A 119 2.43 26.70 8.00
C LEU A 119 2.28 25.21 7.66
N GLY A 120 2.73 24.32 8.54
CA GLY A 120 2.55 22.88 8.38
C GLY A 120 1.06 22.52 8.25
N ALA A 121 0.23 23.00 9.17
CA ALA A 121 -1.22 22.81 9.14
C ALA A 121 -1.85 23.34 7.84
N SER A 122 -1.38 24.48 7.32
CA SER A 122 -1.90 25.04 6.07
C SER A 122 -1.66 24.15 4.85
N LEU A 123 -0.59 23.35 4.85
CA LEU A 123 -0.26 22.40 3.78
C LEU A 123 -1.13 21.14 3.84
N VAL A 124 -1.53 20.72 5.04
CA VAL A 124 -2.26 19.45 5.25
C VAL A 124 -3.76 19.61 5.51
N ARG A 125 -4.26 20.83 5.74
CA ARG A 125 -5.68 21.09 6.04
C ARG A 125 -6.67 20.61 4.98
N GLY A 126 -6.23 20.52 3.72
CA GLY A 126 -7.05 20.09 2.59
C GLY A 126 -7.01 18.57 2.34
N LEU A 127 -6.22 17.83 3.11
CA LEU A 127 -6.10 16.38 2.95
C LEU A 127 -7.27 15.67 3.63
N GLY A 128 -7.68 14.56 3.03
CA GLY A 128 -8.70 13.68 3.59
C GLY A 128 -8.20 12.85 4.77
N PRO A 129 -8.96 11.81 5.17
CA PRO A 129 -8.57 10.88 6.23
C PRO A 129 -7.20 10.25 6.01
N GLU A 130 -6.87 9.92 4.76
CA GLU A 130 -5.58 9.38 4.34
C GLU A 130 -4.84 10.44 3.50
N PRO A 131 -3.54 10.67 3.74
CA PRO A 131 -2.76 11.66 3.00
C PRO A 131 -2.31 11.09 1.65
N LEU A 132 -3.24 10.62 0.83
CA LEU A 132 -2.95 9.92 -0.42
C LEU A 132 -3.27 10.79 -1.63
N VAL A 133 -2.42 10.69 -2.64
CA VAL A 133 -2.66 11.24 -3.98
C VAL A 133 -2.59 10.11 -5.02
N PRO A 134 -3.40 10.17 -6.09
CA PRO A 134 -3.27 9.21 -7.19
C PRO A 134 -1.86 9.27 -7.79
N ARG A 135 -1.22 8.11 -7.97
CA ARG A 135 0.06 8.03 -8.69
C ARG A 135 -0.13 8.51 -10.13
N ASN A 136 0.83 9.29 -10.63
CA ASN A 136 0.78 9.78 -12.00
C ASN A 136 1.02 8.62 -12.98
N PRO A 137 0.02 8.21 -13.76
CA PRO A 137 0.14 7.06 -14.65
C PRO A 137 1.09 7.29 -15.83
N LYS A 138 1.48 8.54 -16.11
CA LYS A 138 2.47 8.86 -17.16
C LYS A 138 3.88 8.38 -16.81
N LEU A 139 4.12 8.02 -15.55
CA LEU A 139 5.40 7.48 -15.09
C LEU A 139 5.55 5.98 -15.37
N LEU A 140 4.48 5.29 -15.77
CA LEU A 140 4.55 3.87 -16.10
C LEU A 140 5.50 3.63 -17.28
N VAL A 141 6.30 2.58 -17.15
CA VAL A 141 7.18 2.10 -18.21
C VAL A 141 6.60 0.80 -18.73
N CYS A 142 6.25 0.77 -20.01
CA CYS A 142 5.61 -0.38 -20.63
C CYS A 142 6.54 -1.13 -21.58
N SER A 143 6.34 -2.44 -21.68
CA SER A 143 6.91 -3.25 -22.76
C SER A 143 6.15 -3.03 -24.08
N ASN A 144 6.78 -3.43 -25.19
CA ASN A 144 6.20 -3.35 -26.54
C ASN A 144 5.75 -4.72 -27.06
N GLN A 145 5.75 -5.75 -26.21
CA GLN A 145 5.40 -7.13 -26.58
C GLN A 145 3.98 -7.46 -26.10
N TRP A 146 3.39 -8.54 -26.62
CA TRP A 146 2.10 -9.04 -26.16
C TRP A 146 2.27 -10.12 -25.07
N PRO A 147 1.50 -10.06 -23.97
CA PRO A 147 0.66 -8.94 -23.56
C PRO A 147 1.53 -7.73 -23.16
N LYS A 148 1.01 -6.53 -23.35
CA LYS A 148 1.70 -5.29 -22.95
C LYS A 148 1.77 -5.26 -21.42
N VAL A 149 2.97 -5.14 -20.87
CA VAL A 149 3.16 -5.07 -19.41
C VAL A 149 3.65 -3.67 -19.05
N CYS A 150 2.91 -2.97 -18.20
CA CYS A 150 3.27 -1.65 -17.68
C CYS A 150 3.60 -1.74 -16.20
N VAL A 151 4.82 -1.32 -15.84
CA VAL A 151 5.30 -1.33 -14.45
C VAL A 151 5.72 0.07 -14.00
N TRP A 152 5.76 0.29 -12.69
CA TRP A 152 6.29 1.52 -12.13
C TRP A 152 7.81 1.64 -12.34
N PRO A 153 8.40 2.86 -12.32
CA PRO A 153 9.83 3.07 -12.53
C PRO A 153 10.73 2.21 -11.64
N GLU A 154 10.34 1.94 -10.39
CA GLU A 154 11.04 1.07 -9.45
C GLU A 154 11.17 -0.39 -9.93
N HIS A 155 10.27 -0.85 -10.79
CA HIS A 155 10.28 -2.19 -11.39
C HIS A 155 10.82 -2.22 -12.82
N LYS A 156 11.26 -1.08 -13.36
CA LYS A 156 11.78 -0.98 -14.73
C LYS A 156 12.90 -1.98 -15.01
N SER A 157 13.80 -2.21 -14.04
CA SER A 157 14.92 -3.14 -14.19
C SER A 157 14.47 -4.60 -14.41
N ARG A 158 13.28 -4.96 -13.92
CA ARG A 158 12.69 -6.29 -14.06
C ARG A 158 11.64 -6.38 -15.16
N LEU A 159 11.37 -5.30 -15.90
CA LEU A 159 10.32 -5.26 -16.92
C LEU A 159 10.45 -6.39 -17.95
N ASN A 160 11.67 -6.72 -18.38
CA ASN A 160 11.90 -7.82 -19.33
C ASN A 160 11.54 -9.20 -18.75
N GLU A 161 11.95 -9.45 -17.50
CA GLU A 161 11.63 -10.69 -16.78
C GLU A 161 10.11 -10.83 -16.58
N VAL A 162 9.47 -9.77 -16.10
CA VAL A 162 8.03 -9.74 -15.84
C VAL A 162 7.24 -9.87 -17.14
N SER A 163 7.70 -9.24 -18.23
CA SER A 163 7.07 -9.39 -19.56
C SER A 163 7.15 -10.82 -20.08
N GLU A 164 8.28 -11.51 -19.85
CA GLU A 164 8.43 -12.91 -20.24
C GLU A 164 7.55 -13.85 -19.40
N ILE A 165 7.43 -13.59 -18.09
CA ILE A 165 6.50 -14.31 -17.21
C ILE A 165 5.06 -14.10 -17.70
N ALA A 166 4.66 -12.85 -17.93
CA ALA A 166 3.34 -12.50 -18.43
C ALA A 166 3.04 -13.17 -19.77
N ARG A 167 4.00 -13.17 -20.70
CA ARG A 167 3.87 -13.81 -22.01
C ARG A 167 3.63 -15.31 -21.90
N ARG A 168 4.38 -16.00 -21.03
CA ARG A 168 4.21 -17.45 -20.79
C ARG A 168 2.85 -17.75 -20.18
N ALA A 169 2.47 -17.02 -19.13
CA ALA A 169 1.18 -17.19 -18.47
C ALA A 169 0.02 -16.90 -19.43
N ALA A 170 0.04 -15.76 -20.12
CA ALA A 170 -0.95 -15.35 -21.10
C ALA A 170 -1.09 -16.35 -22.26
N THR A 171 0.02 -16.92 -22.74
CA THR A 171 -0.03 -17.95 -23.79
C THR A 171 -0.70 -19.22 -23.28
N ALA A 172 -0.39 -19.65 -22.05
CA ALA A 172 -0.99 -20.82 -21.45
C ALA A 172 -2.47 -20.63 -21.12
N TRP A 173 -2.86 -19.45 -20.63
CA TRP A 173 -4.28 -19.11 -20.44
C TRP A 173 -5.02 -19.10 -21.78
N LYS A 174 -4.46 -18.45 -22.80
CA LYS A 174 -5.07 -18.38 -24.13
C LYS A 174 -5.26 -19.77 -24.76
N SER A 175 -4.37 -20.73 -24.50
CA SER A 175 -4.52 -22.10 -25.01
C SER A 175 -5.68 -22.87 -24.39
N THR A 176 -6.20 -22.43 -23.23
CA THR A 176 -7.44 -22.97 -22.64
C THR A 176 -8.72 -22.34 -23.22
N GLY A 177 -8.57 -21.35 -24.11
CA GLY A 177 -9.69 -20.68 -24.78
C GLY A 177 -10.39 -19.61 -23.94
N ILE A 178 -9.82 -19.21 -22.80
CA ILE A 178 -10.31 -18.06 -22.02
C ILE A 178 -9.81 -16.73 -22.62
N ASN A 179 -10.54 -15.65 -22.34
CA ASN A 179 -10.15 -14.32 -22.77
C ASN A 179 -9.00 -13.81 -21.88
N VAL A 180 -7.88 -13.46 -22.50
CA VAL A 180 -6.71 -12.89 -21.83
C VAL A 180 -6.59 -11.41 -22.22
N PRO A 181 -6.38 -10.50 -21.27
CA PRO A 181 -6.25 -9.08 -21.59
C PRO A 181 -5.01 -8.80 -22.43
N ASN A 182 -5.10 -7.74 -23.25
CA ASN A 182 -3.97 -7.28 -24.05
C ASN A 182 -2.94 -6.52 -23.23
N THR A 183 -3.31 -6.03 -22.04
CA THR A 183 -2.45 -5.22 -21.18
C THR A 183 -2.59 -5.65 -19.71
N PHE A 184 -1.45 -5.84 -19.05
CA PHE A 184 -1.33 -5.94 -17.59
C PHE A 184 -0.60 -4.70 -17.08
N SER A 185 -1.11 -4.07 -16.03
CA SER A 185 -0.62 -2.78 -15.56
C SER A 185 -0.44 -2.79 -14.05
N GLU A 186 0.61 -2.15 -13.51
CA GLU A 186 0.70 -1.91 -12.06
C GLU A 186 -0.19 -0.76 -11.57
N TYR A 187 -0.94 -0.16 -12.50
CA TYR A 187 -1.92 0.86 -12.22
C TYR A 187 -3.33 0.30 -12.50
N SER A 188 -4.21 0.38 -11.50
CA SER A 188 -5.63 0.13 -11.67
C SER A 188 -6.38 1.44 -11.89
N SER A 189 -7.22 1.44 -12.91
CA SER A 189 -8.18 2.50 -13.15
C SER A 189 -9.45 1.93 -13.75
N LEU A 190 -10.57 2.28 -13.12
CA LEU A 190 -11.91 1.96 -13.61
C LEU A 190 -12.15 2.46 -15.05
N GLN A 191 -11.44 3.51 -15.48
CA GLN A 191 -11.60 4.10 -16.81
C GLN A 191 -10.78 3.40 -17.90
N ARG A 192 -9.70 2.70 -17.54
CA ARG A 192 -8.75 2.16 -18.53
C ARG A 192 -8.98 0.69 -18.89
N ASN A 193 -9.87 0.00 -18.17
CA ASN A 193 -10.16 -1.43 -18.35
C ASN A 193 -8.87 -2.27 -18.47
N GLU A 194 -7.86 -1.92 -17.67
CA GLU A 194 -6.57 -2.61 -17.58
C GLU A 194 -6.61 -3.55 -16.38
N ASN A 195 -6.15 -4.79 -16.57
CA ASN A 195 -6.00 -5.73 -15.46
C ASN A 195 -4.80 -5.31 -14.62
N SER A 196 -5.07 -4.92 -13.39
CA SER A 196 -4.04 -4.40 -12.49
C SER A 196 -3.42 -5.49 -11.64
N PHE A 197 -2.10 -5.51 -11.57
CA PHE A 197 -1.34 -6.43 -10.73
C PHE A 197 -0.31 -5.66 -9.91
N GLY A 198 0.28 -6.30 -8.91
CA GLY A 198 1.30 -5.67 -8.08
C GLY A 198 2.21 -6.71 -7.44
N PHE A 199 3.51 -6.40 -7.40
CA PHE A 199 4.49 -7.29 -6.79
C PHE A 199 5.59 -6.48 -6.08
N SER A 200 6.32 -7.14 -5.18
CA SER A 200 7.50 -6.55 -4.53
C SER A 200 8.72 -6.70 -5.44
N ILE A 201 9.70 -5.79 -5.35
CA ILE A 201 10.98 -5.90 -6.08
C ILE A 201 11.65 -7.28 -5.89
N LEU A 202 11.46 -7.91 -4.72
CA LEU A 202 12.02 -9.22 -4.37
C LEU A 202 11.09 -10.40 -4.72
N ALA A 203 9.95 -10.16 -5.36
CA ALA A 203 8.99 -11.20 -5.70
C ALA A 203 9.61 -12.19 -6.70
N ASN A 204 9.45 -13.47 -6.42
CA ASN A 204 9.84 -14.52 -7.35
C ASN A 204 8.77 -14.72 -8.44
N ARG A 205 9.03 -15.64 -9.38
CA ARG A 205 8.10 -15.98 -10.46
C ARG A 205 6.71 -16.41 -9.97
N VAL A 206 6.63 -17.15 -8.85
CA VAL A 206 5.36 -17.64 -8.30
C VAL A 206 4.46 -16.47 -7.92
N ILE A 207 4.99 -15.51 -7.15
CA ILE A 207 4.25 -14.32 -6.70
C ILE A 207 3.85 -13.43 -7.87
N ILE A 208 4.72 -13.24 -8.86
CA ILE A 208 4.39 -12.43 -10.05
C ILE A 208 3.26 -13.08 -10.86
N THR A 209 3.33 -14.40 -11.05
CA THR A 209 2.31 -15.15 -11.79
C THR A 209 0.96 -15.11 -11.07
N ASN A 210 0.96 -15.36 -9.76
CA ASN A 210 -0.23 -15.30 -8.91
C ASN A 210 -0.87 -13.91 -8.90
N SER A 211 -0.06 -12.84 -8.85
CA SER A 211 -0.57 -11.47 -8.92
C SER A 211 -1.24 -11.17 -10.27
N MET A 212 -0.70 -11.67 -11.37
CA MET A 212 -1.33 -11.56 -12.70
C MET A 212 -2.59 -12.44 -12.82
N ALA A 213 -2.57 -13.66 -12.27
CA ALA A 213 -3.73 -14.55 -12.22
C ALA A 213 -4.88 -13.89 -11.44
N TYR A 214 -4.58 -13.32 -10.27
CA TYR A 214 -5.53 -12.57 -9.47
C TYR A 214 -6.11 -11.37 -10.24
N SER A 215 -5.29 -10.67 -11.03
CA SER A 215 -5.77 -9.55 -11.86
C SER A 215 -6.80 -9.97 -12.91
N MET A 216 -6.85 -11.24 -13.30
CA MET A 216 -7.85 -11.76 -14.25
C MET A 216 -9.20 -12.09 -13.61
N LEU A 217 -9.31 -12.07 -12.29
CA LEU A 217 -10.54 -12.37 -11.58
C LEU A 217 -11.58 -11.25 -11.76
N PRO A 218 -12.88 -11.56 -11.68
CA PRO A 218 -13.90 -10.53 -11.72
C PRO A 218 -13.84 -9.64 -10.46
N PRO A 219 -14.26 -8.36 -10.56
CA PRO A 219 -14.33 -7.50 -9.39
C PRO A 219 -15.25 -8.11 -8.34
N THR A 220 -14.84 -8.03 -7.07
CA THR A 220 -15.66 -8.50 -5.95
C THR A 220 -16.89 -7.61 -5.82
N PRO A 221 -18.11 -8.17 -5.89
CA PRO A 221 -19.33 -7.40 -5.69
C PRO A 221 -19.48 -6.96 -4.23
N ASP A 222 -20.17 -5.84 -3.99
CA ASP A 222 -20.52 -5.37 -2.65
C ASP A 222 -21.57 -6.32 -2.04
N CYS A 223 -21.10 -7.34 -1.33
CA CYS A 223 -21.94 -8.32 -0.66
C CYS A 223 -22.14 -7.99 0.83
N PRO A 224 -23.30 -8.34 1.42
CA PRO A 224 -23.53 -8.22 2.85
C PRO A 224 -22.48 -9.00 3.65
N GLU A 225 -21.81 -8.34 4.61
CA GLU A 225 -20.76 -8.94 5.44
C GLU A 225 -21.28 -10.03 6.40
N ASP A 226 -22.60 -10.11 6.60
CA ASP A 226 -23.23 -10.98 7.60
C ASP A 226 -23.34 -12.45 7.18
N LYS A 227 -23.05 -12.79 5.91
CA LYS A 227 -23.19 -14.16 5.40
C LYS A 227 -22.05 -14.54 4.47
N PRO A 228 -21.50 -15.76 4.55
CA PRO A 228 -20.58 -16.25 3.55
C PRO A 228 -21.27 -16.37 2.19
N TRP A 229 -20.64 -15.84 1.15
CA TRP A 229 -21.12 -15.93 -0.23
C TRP A 229 -20.17 -16.76 -1.09
N LEU A 230 -20.74 -17.53 -2.01
CA LEU A 230 -20.02 -18.42 -2.93
C LEU A 230 -19.01 -17.68 -3.81
N GLY A 231 -19.16 -16.37 -3.97
CA GLY A 231 -18.31 -15.59 -4.87
C GLY A 231 -16.86 -15.50 -4.41
N GLY A 232 -16.62 -15.34 -3.09
CA GLY A 232 -15.27 -15.29 -2.53
C GLY A 232 -14.54 -16.63 -2.68
N GLU A 233 -15.19 -17.74 -2.33
CA GLU A 233 -14.62 -19.09 -2.50
C GLU A 233 -14.29 -19.37 -3.98
N ASN A 234 -15.19 -19.03 -4.90
CA ASN A 234 -14.97 -19.24 -6.34
C ASN A 234 -13.77 -18.45 -6.88
N GLN A 235 -13.49 -17.25 -6.35
CA GLN A 235 -12.30 -16.48 -6.73
C GLN A 235 -11.01 -17.23 -6.38
N GLU A 236 -10.94 -17.91 -5.23
CA GLU A 236 -9.76 -18.69 -4.83
C GLU A 236 -9.52 -19.88 -5.76
N TYR A 237 -10.57 -20.66 -6.08
CA TYR A 237 -10.45 -21.78 -7.03
C TYR A 237 -10.05 -21.30 -8.43
N LEU A 238 -10.62 -20.19 -8.90
CA LEU A 238 -10.26 -19.60 -10.20
C LEU A 238 -8.80 -19.14 -10.22
N ASN A 239 -8.32 -18.52 -9.14
CA ASN A 239 -6.94 -18.05 -9.02
C ASN A 239 -5.95 -19.23 -9.06
N ALA A 240 -6.20 -20.25 -8.24
CA ALA A 240 -5.36 -21.45 -8.19
C ALA A 240 -5.35 -22.20 -9.54
N TRP A 241 -6.50 -22.27 -10.24
CA TRP A 241 -6.55 -22.86 -11.59
C TRP A 241 -5.74 -22.05 -12.61
N LEU A 242 -5.81 -20.71 -12.57
CA LEU A 242 -5.01 -19.85 -13.44
C LEU A 242 -3.50 -20.03 -13.17
N ASP A 243 -3.09 -20.16 -11.91
CA ASP A 243 -1.70 -20.42 -11.54
C ASP A 243 -1.18 -21.75 -12.07
N GLU A 244 -1.95 -22.83 -11.92
CA GLU A 244 -1.58 -24.14 -12.46
C GLU A 244 -1.55 -24.16 -13.99
N VAL A 245 -2.49 -23.48 -14.66
CA VAL A 245 -2.47 -23.32 -16.13
C VAL A 245 -1.23 -22.56 -16.58
N ALA A 246 -0.81 -21.53 -15.83
CA ALA A 246 0.43 -20.78 -16.09
C ALA A 246 1.72 -21.59 -15.83
N GLY A 247 1.59 -22.84 -15.38
CA GLY A 247 2.67 -23.80 -15.22
C GLY A 247 3.31 -23.77 -13.83
N LEU A 248 2.61 -23.27 -12.81
CA LEU A 248 2.99 -23.49 -11.42
C LEU A 248 2.52 -24.86 -10.94
N THR A 249 3.27 -25.48 -10.04
CA THR A 249 2.89 -26.77 -9.44
C THR A 249 2.15 -26.57 -8.12
N PRO A 250 1.29 -27.52 -7.69
CA PRO A 250 0.61 -27.44 -6.39
C PRO A 250 1.57 -27.20 -5.21
N ASN A 251 2.77 -27.77 -5.25
CA ASN A 251 3.80 -27.57 -4.22
C ASN A 251 4.34 -26.14 -4.18
N GLN A 252 4.33 -25.41 -5.30
CA GLN A 252 4.80 -24.03 -5.35
C GLN A 252 3.77 -23.04 -4.81
N ILE A 253 2.48 -23.39 -4.86
CA ILE A 253 1.36 -22.52 -4.47
C ILE A 253 0.64 -22.96 -3.19
N SER A 254 1.15 -24.00 -2.51
CA SER A 254 0.60 -24.52 -1.24
C SER A 254 0.73 -23.56 -0.05
N SER A 255 1.61 -22.55 -0.15
CA SER A 255 1.67 -21.46 0.84
C SER A 255 0.61 -20.38 0.60
N VAL A 256 -0.06 -20.38 -0.55
CA VAL A 256 -1.05 -19.38 -0.95
C VAL A 256 -2.47 -19.94 -0.87
N PHE A 257 -2.66 -21.22 -1.23
CA PHE A 257 -3.98 -21.86 -1.28
C PHE A 257 -4.08 -23.04 -0.31
N SER A 258 -5.30 -23.27 0.20
CA SER A 258 -5.58 -24.42 1.05
C SER A 258 -5.49 -25.75 0.28
N PRO A 259 -5.22 -26.87 0.97
CA PRO A 259 -5.19 -28.19 0.33
C PRO A 259 -6.49 -28.56 -0.41
N ASP A 260 -7.65 -28.15 0.11
CA ASP A 260 -8.96 -28.41 -0.48
C ASP A 260 -9.14 -27.70 -1.84
N VAL A 261 -8.63 -26.47 -1.94
CA VAL A 261 -8.60 -25.70 -3.19
C VAL A 261 -7.73 -26.41 -4.22
N LEU A 262 -6.51 -26.79 -3.83
CA LEU A 262 -5.57 -27.47 -4.73
C LEU A 262 -6.08 -28.83 -5.20
N GLN A 263 -6.71 -29.61 -4.32
CA GLN A 263 -7.29 -30.91 -4.70
C GLN A 263 -8.45 -30.74 -5.69
N THR A 264 -9.27 -29.69 -5.52
CA THR A 264 -10.36 -29.39 -6.43
C THR A 264 -9.85 -28.91 -7.79
N VAL A 265 -8.87 -28.03 -7.82
CA VAL A 265 -8.23 -27.57 -9.07
C VAL A 265 -7.56 -28.73 -9.79
N ALA A 266 -6.84 -29.61 -9.09
CA ALA A 266 -6.23 -30.80 -9.69
C ALA A 266 -7.26 -31.67 -10.42
N ARG A 267 -8.45 -31.89 -9.84
CA ARG A 267 -9.55 -32.61 -10.51
C ARG A 267 -10.00 -31.91 -11.78
N VAL A 268 -10.13 -30.58 -11.76
CA VAL A 268 -10.47 -29.78 -12.95
C VAL A 268 -9.38 -29.90 -14.01
N ARG A 269 -8.11 -29.87 -13.63
CA ARG A 269 -6.97 -29.98 -14.56
C ARG A 269 -6.90 -31.32 -15.29
N HIS A 270 -7.50 -32.39 -14.76
CA HIS A 270 -7.65 -33.68 -15.43
C HIS A 270 -8.79 -33.73 -16.46
N MET A 271 -9.68 -32.73 -16.50
CA MET A 271 -10.76 -32.65 -17.48
C MET A 271 -10.24 -32.20 -18.86
N SER A 272 -11.05 -32.39 -19.91
CA SER A 272 -10.75 -31.84 -21.24
C SER A 272 -10.69 -30.30 -21.22
N ILE A 273 -9.98 -29.69 -22.17
CA ILE A 273 -9.86 -28.22 -22.25
C ILE A 273 -11.23 -27.54 -22.33
N SER A 274 -12.17 -28.12 -23.09
CA SER A 274 -13.55 -27.61 -23.19
C SER A 274 -14.29 -27.64 -21.85
N GLU A 275 -14.10 -28.69 -21.06
CA GLU A 275 -14.73 -28.81 -19.74
C GLU A 275 -14.10 -27.84 -18.73
N GLN A 276 -12.77 -27.68 -18.77
CA GLN A 276 -12.06 -26.69 -17.95
C GLN A 276 -12.54 -25.27 -18.25
N ARG A 277 -12.67 -24.92 -19.54
CA ARG A 277 -13.21 -23.62 -19.95
C ARG A 277 -14.65 -23.42 -19.47
N ALA A 278 -15.52 -24.41 -19.65
CA ALA A 278 -16.91 -24.32 -19.19
C ALA A 278 -17.01 -24.19 -17.66
N TRP A 279 -16.13 -24.87 -16.92
CA TRP A 279 -15.98 -24.71 -15.48
C TRP A 279 -15.53 -23.28 -15.12
N TYR A 280 -14.49 -22.77 -15.78
CA TYR A 280 -13.97 -21.41 -15.54
C TYR A 280 -15.06 -20.36 -15.77
N GLU A 281 -15.72 -20.37 -16.93
CA GLU A 281 -16.74 -19.38 -17.28
C GLU A 281 -17.95 -19.40 -16.33
N ARG A 282 -18.33 -20.58 -15.85
CA ARG A 282 -19.40 -20.73 -14.84
C ARG A 282 -19.00 -20.13 -13.51
N ASN A 283 -17.83 -20.49 -12.99
CA ASN A 283 -17.34 -19.98 -11.71
C ASN A 283 -17.04 -18.48 -11.76
N PHE A 284 -16.55 -17.98 -12.89
CA PHE A 284 -16.34 -16.55 -13.13
C PHE A 284 -17.65 -15.77 -13.01
N ARG A 285 -18.75 -16.26 -13.61
CA ARG A 285 -20.08 -15.65 -13.47
C ARG A 285 -20.66 -15.76 -12.06
N MET A 286 -20.34 -16.83 -11.34
CA MET A 286 -20.76 -17.00 -9.94
C MET A 286 -19.98 -16.07 -8.99
N ALA A 287 -18.69 -15.86 -9.25
CA ALA A 287 -17.84 -14.92 -8.50
C ALA A 287 -18.34 -13.46 -8.56
N GLN A 288 -19.10 -13.11 -9.60
CA GLN A 288 -19.73 -11.80 -9.76
C GLN A 288 -21.04 -11.63 -8.98
N ARG A 289 -21.51 -12.64 -8.23
CA ARG A 289 -22.82 -12.64 -7.55
C ARG A 289 -22.67 -12.85 -6.05
N CYS A 290 -23.50 -12.15 -5.26
CA CYS A 290 -23.65 -12.35 -3.82
C CYS A 290 -24.57 -13.54 -3.49
N ALA A 291 -24.37 -14.69 -4.13
CA ALA A 291 -25.17 -15.89 -3.86
C ALA A 291 -24.72 -16.53 -2.54
N SER A 292 -25.62 -16.65 -1.56
CA SER A 292 -25.34 -17.27 -0.27
C SER A 292 -25.08 -18.77 -0.39
N ILE A 293 -24.16 -19.30 0.41
CA ILE A 293 -23.97 -20.76 0.57
C ILE A 293 -25.19 -21.32 1.31
N SER A 294 -26.09 -21.99 0.60
CA SER A 294 -27.15 -22.80 1.22
C SER A 294 -26.54 -24.15 1.57
N HIS A 295 -26.18 -24.38 2.83
CA HIS A 295 -25.91 -25.74 3.31
C HIS A 295 -27.14 -26.62 3.02
N ARG A 296 -27.00 -27.56 2.08
CA ARG A 296 -27.84 -28.76 1.98
C ARG A 296 -26.98 -29.96 2.29
#